data_AF-A0A957G193-F1
#
_entry.id   AF-A0A957G193-F1
#
_cell.length_a   1.000
_cell.length_b   1.000
_cell.length_c   1.000
_cell.angle_alpha   90.00
_cell.angle_beta   90.00
_cell.angle_gamma   90.00
#
_symmetry.space_group_name_H-M   'P 1'
#
loop_
_entity.id
_entity.type
_entity.pdbx_description
1 polymer ?
#
loop_
_entity_poly.entity_id
_entity_poly.type
_entity_poly.pdbx_seq_one_letter_code
_entity_poly.pdbx_strand_id
1 'polypeptide(L)'
;MNCKRVLPWVREWQQSYSGADFQVISVHYPEFSYEREIENVRQAASDLEITFPIAIDNERLTWGAYNQRFWPTIYLIDKTGHIRYQKIGEGDYERTEAAIQFLMAEPEPAPEAE
;
A
#
# COMPACT_ATOMS: atom_id res chain seq x y z
N MET A 1 -8.56 -9.14 -9.90
CA MET A 1 -7.76 -9.20 -11.17
C MET A 1 -6.91 -7.94 -11.43
N ASN A 2 -7.43 -6.72 -11.25
CA ASN A 2 -6.68 -5.46 -11.48
C ASN A 2 -5.49 -5.21 -10.53
N CYS A 3 -5.52 -5.76 -9.31
CA CYS A 3 -4.42 -5.59 -8.35
C CYS A 3 -3.07 -6.07 -8.89
N LYS A 4 -3.05 -7.16 -9.69
CA LYS A 4 -1.81 -7.69 -10.29
C LYS A 4 -1.14 -6.72 -11.26
N ARG A 5 -1.89 -5.79 -11.87
CA ARG A 5 -1.35 -4.79 -12.82
C ARG A 5 -0.72 -3.58 -12.13
N VAL A 6 -1.12 -3.31 -10.89
CA VAL A 6 -0.59 -2.21 -10.06
C VAL A 6 0.67 -2.64 -9.30
N LEU A 7 0.77 -3.92 -8.92
CA LEU A 7 1.89 -4.43 -8.11
C LEU A 7 3.30 -4.17 -8.69
N PRO A 8 3.55 -4.27 -10.01
CA PRO A 8 4.87 -3.94 -10.57
C PRO A 8 5.31 -2.50 -10.24
N TRP A 9 4.39 -1.53 -10.30
CA TRP A 9 4.67 -0.13 -9.97
C TRP A 9 4.94 0.05 -8.47
N VAL A 10 4.17 -0.60 -7.61
CA VAL A 10 4.37 -0.54 -6.16
C VAL A 10 5.73 -1.15 -5.77
N ARG A 11 6.12 -2.25 -6.43
CA ARG A 11 7.45 -2.86 -6.27
C ARG A 11 8.56 -1.92 -6.72
N GLU A 12 8.40 -1.28 -7.87
CA GLU A 12 9.36 -0.31 -8.38
C GLU A 12 9.55 0.85 -7.40
N TRP A 13 8.47 1.43 -6.86
CA TRP A 13 8.58 2.47 -5.84
C TRP A 13 9.28 1.98 -4.57
N GLN A 14 8.91 0.81 -4.03
CA GLN A 14 9.58 0.25 -2.85
C GLN A 14 11.09 0.04 -3.10
N GLN A 15 11.47 -0.38 -4.31
CA GLN A 15 12.87 -0.59 -4.67
C GLN A 15 13.62 0.73 -4.83
N SER A 16 13.08 1.66 -5.63
CA SER A 16 13.65 2.98 -5.91
C SER A 16 13.85 3.81 -4.65
N TYR A 17 12.98 3.63 -3.66
CA TYR A 17 12.99 4.39 -2.41
C TYR A 17 13.47 3.57 -1.19
N SER A 18 14.09 2.40 -1.40
CA SER A 18 14.51 1.46 -0.33
C SER A 18 15.51 1.99 0.71
N GLY A 19 16.10 3.17 0.49
CA GLY A 19 16.96 3.87 1.46
C GLY A 19 16.42 5.23 1.90
N ALA A 20 15.22 5.60 1.46
CA ALA A 20 14.53 6.81 1.89
C ALA A 20 13.59 6.50 3.07
N ASP A 21 13.04 7.55 3.67
CA ASP A 21 11.95 7.42 4.64
C ASP A 21 10.63 7.12 3.92
N PHE A 22 10.55 5.93 3.33
CA PHE A 22 9.40 5.45 2.58
C PHE A 22 9.19 3.95 2.78
N GLN A 23 7.96 3.57 3.12
CA GLN A 23 7.58 2.18 3.35
C GLN A 23 6.24 1.87 2.68
N VAL A 24 6.19 0.76 1.94
CA VAL A 24 4.94 0.17 1.47
C VAL A 24 4.45 -0.87 2.47
N ILE A 25 3.14 -0.86 2.74
CA ILE A 25 2.43 -1.96 3.41
C ILE A 25 1.24 -2.33 2.55
N SER A 26 1.12 -3.61 2.19
CA SER A 26 -0.05 -4.14 1.50
C SER A 26 -1.08 -4.63 2.51
N VAL A 27 -2.35 -4.29 2.32
CA VAL A 27 -3.46 -4.84 3.10
C VAL A 27 -4.25 -5.78 2.20
N HIS A 28 -4.15 -7.08 2.47
CA HIS A 28 -4.85 -8.12 1.72
C HIS A 28 -6.20 -8.40 2.37
N TYR A 29 -7.27 -7.85 1.78
CA TYR A 29 -8.65 -8.26 2.05
C TYR A 29 -9.11 -9.19 0.91
N PRO A 30 -9.48 -10.45 1.22
CA PRO A 30 -9.80 -11.46 0.22
C PRO A 30 -11.14 -11.18 -0.49
N GLU A 31 -11.15 -11.33 -1.81
CA GLU A 31 -12.35 -11.33 -2.65
C GLU A 31 -13.00 -12.72 -2.67
N PHE A 32 -12.19 -13.78 -2.64
CA PHE A 32 -12.63 -15.18 -2.66
C PHE A 32 -12.22 -15.95 -1.40
N SER A 33 -12.95 -17.02 -1.08
CA SER A 33 -12.70 -17.82 0.12
C SER A 33 -11.29 -18.42 0.18
N TYR A 34 -10.75 -18.86 -0.96
CA TYR A 34 -9.39 -19.42 -1.03
C TYR A 34 -8.29 -18.38 -0.78
N GLU A 35 -8.60 -17.08 -0.93
CA GLU A 35 -7.65 -15.99 -0.65
C GLU A 35 -7.54 -15.70 0.86
N ARG A 36 -8.38 -16.32 1.70
CA ARG A 36 -8.27 -16.28 3.17
C ARG A 36 -7.14 -17.16 3.68
N GLU A 37 -6.76 -18.18 2.93
CA GLU A 37 -5.70 -19.13 3.29
C GLU A 37 -4.35 -18.45 3.18
N ILE A 38 -3.66 -18.27 4.32
CA ILE A 38 -2.38 -17.55 4.40
C ILE A 38 -1.34 -18.16 3.45
N GLU A 39 -1.35 -19.48 3.27
CA GLU A 39 -0.39 -20.16 2.42
C GLU A 39 -0.58 -19.82 0.93
N ASN A 40 -1.83 -19.66 0.49
CA ASN A 40 -2.12 -19.18 -0.87
C ASN A 40 -1.62 -17.74 -1.07
N VAL A 41 -1.78 -16.89 -0.05
CA VAL A 41 -1.29 -15.51 -0.09
C VAL A 41 0.24 -15.47 -0.10
N ARG A 42 0.91 -16.32 0.69
CA ARG A 42 2.38 -16.43 0.67
C ARG A 42 2.90 -16.89 -0.68
N GLN A 43 2.31 -17.93 -1.25
CA GLN A 43 2.71 -18.42 -2.57
C GLN A 43 2.52 -17.32 -3.63
N ALA A 44 1.37 -16.65 -3.63
CA ALA A 44 1.12 -15.55 -4.55
C ALA A 44 2.08 -14.36 -4.35
N ALA A 45 2.42 -14.03 -3.10
CA ALA A 45 3.40 -12.99 -2.80
C ALA A 45 4.79 -13.35 -3.34
N SER A 46 5.19 -14.62 -3.22
CA SER A 46 6.43 -15.14 -3.80
C SER A 46 6.40 -15.06 -5.33
N ASP A 47 5.34 -15.54 -5.96
CA ASP A 47 5.19 -15.56 -7.43
C ASP A 47 5.16 -14.16 -8.05
N LEU A 48 4.67 -13.17 -7.29
CA LEU A 48 4.60 -11.77 -7.68
C LEU A 48 5.83 -10.96 -7.23
N GLU A 49 6.78 -11.62 -6.57
CA GLU A 49 8.01 -11.06 -6.00
C GLU A 49 7.75 -9.84 -5.09
N ILE A 50 6.73 -9.97 -4.24
CA ILE A 50 6.40 -8.96 -3.23
C ILE A 50 7.38 -9.09 -2.05
N THR A 51 8.11 -8.02 -1.76
CA THR A 51 9.10 -7.97 -0.67
C THR A 51 8.67 -7.07 0.49
N PHE A 52 7.63 -6.25 0.29
CA PHE A 52 7.07 -5.39 1.34
C PHE A 52 6.09 -6.16 2.24
N PRO A 53 5.89 -5.73 3.51
CA PRO A 53 4.95 -6.36 4.43
C PRO A 53 3.53 -6.47 3.88
N ILE A 54 2.88 -7.59 4.18
CA ILE A 54 1.48 -7.85 3.85
C ILE A 54 0.70 -8.10 5.15
N ALA A 55 -0.25 -7.23 5.44
CA ALA A 55 -1.24 -7.44 6.49
C ALA A 55 -2.42 -8.26 5.94
N ILE A 56 -2.81 -9.31 6.65
CA ILE A 56 -3.93 -10.17 6.28
C ILE A 56 -5.19 -9.68 6.99
N ASP A 57 -6.15 -9.14 6.23
CA ASP A 57 -7.38 -8.54 6.77
C ASP A 57 -8.60 -9.44 6.54
N ASN A 58 -8.49 -10.72 6.87
CA ASN A 58 -9.56 -11.70 6.64
C ASN A 58 -10.89 -11.37 7.33
N GLU A 59 -10.85 -10.56 8.39
CA GLU A 59 -12.01 -10.13 9.18
C GLU A 59 -12.59 -8.78 8.74
N ARG A 60 -12.02 -8.14 7.70
CA ARG A 60 -12.48 -6.85 7.16
C ARG A 60 -12.39 -5.71 8.19
N LEU A 61 -11.46 -5.79 9.14
CA LEU A 61 -11.29 -4.77 10.18
C LEU A 61 -10.66 -3.51 9.59
N THR A 62 -9.53 -3.65 8.89
CA THR A 62 -8.84 -2.53 8.25
C THR A 62 -9.64 -1.98 7.08
N TRP A 63 -10.19 -2.86 6.25
CA TRP A 63 -11.08 -2.51 5.14
C TRP A 63 -12.30 -1.71 5.63
N GLY A 64 -12.90 -2.14 6.73
CA GLY A 64 -14.01 -1.43 7.37
C GLY A 64 -13.58 -0.06 7.92
N ALA A 65 -12.46 0.00 8.64
CA ALA A 65 -11.93 1.23 9.23
C ALA A 65 -11.62 2.31 8.18
N TYR A 66 -11.13 1.91 7.01
CA TYR A 66 -10.87 2.82 5.88
C TYR A 66 -12.12 3.11 5.02
N ASN A 67 -13.29 2.58 5.39
CA ASN A 67 -14.54 2.63 4.62
C ASN A 67 -14.31 2.26 3.14
N GLN A 68 -13.46 1.26 2.92
CA GLN A 68 -13.01 0.87 1.59
C GLN A 68 -14.12 0.14 0.82
N ARG A 69 -14.15 0.32 -0.50
CA ARG A 69 -15.15 -0.28 -1.40
C ARG A 69 -14.57 -0.86 -2.68
N PHE A 70 -13.32 -0.54 -3.01
CA PHE A 70 -12.74 -0.87 -4.32
C PHE A 70 -11.33 -1.43 -4.23
N TRP A 71 -11.04 -2.39 -5.10
CA TRP A 71 -9.70 -2.91 -5.33
C TRP A 71 -9.19 -2.50 -6.74
N PRO A 72 -7.90 -2.18 -6.90
CA PRO A 72 -6.98 -1.77 -5.85
C PRO A 72 -7.28 -0.34 -5.39
N THR A 73 -6.82 0.03 -4.19
CA THR A 73 -6.76 1.42 -3.75
C THR A 73 -5.43 1.66 -3.06
N ILE A 74 -4.77 2.77 -3.38
CA ILE A 74 -3.54 3.24 -2.73
C ILE A 74 -3.90 4.43 -1.85
N TYR A 75 -3.38 4.43 -0.63
CA TYR A 75 -3.36 5.59 0.25
C TYR A 75 -1.91 6.01 0.48
N LEU A 76 -1.63 7.30 0.43
CA LEU A 76 -0.35 7.83 0.93
C LEU A 76 -0.61 8.52 2.27
N ILE A 77 0.22 8.16 3.24
CA ILE A 77 0.17 8.65 4.61
C ILE A 77 1.45 9.46 4.83
N ASP A 78 1.34 10.67 5.36
CA ASP A 78 2.50 11.49 5.67
C ASP A 78 3.18 11.09 6.99
N LYS A 79 4.29 11.76 7.29
CA LYS A 79 5.11 11.54 8.49
C LYS A 79 4.36 11.81 9.81
N THR A 80 3.19 12.45 9.76
CA THR A 80 2.31 12.68 10.91
C THR A 80 1.16 11.68 11.01
N GLY A 81 1.10 10.69 10.12
CA GLY A 81 0.06 9.66 10.13
C GLY A 81 -1.24 10.09 9.44
N HIS A 82 -1.27 11.21 8.72
CA HIS A 82 -2.46 11.66 8.02
C HIS A 82 -2.51 11.13 6.59
N ILE A 83 -3.70 10.72 6.14
CA ILE A 83 -3.93 10.38 4.73
C ILE A 83 -3.93 11.65 3.90
N ARG A 84 -3.01 11.74 2.93
CA ARG A 84 -2.83 12.91 2.07
C ARG A 84 -3.16 12.66 0.61
N TYR A 85 -3.30 11.39 0.23
CA TYR A 85 -3.62 10.99 -1.12
C TYR A 85 -4.40 9.69 -1.10
N GLN A 86 -5.38 9.58 -2.01
CA GLN A 86 -6.12 8.35 -2.28
C GLN A 86 -6.22 8.16 -3.80
N LYS A 87 -5.81 6.99 -4.28
CA LYS A 87 -5.99 6.56 -5.66
C LYS A 87 -6.80 5.29 -5.71
N ILE A 88 -7.97 5.37 -6.32
CA ILE A 88 -8.85 4.24 -6.56
C ILE A 88 -8.60 3.70 -7.97
N GLY A 89 -8.53 2.38 -8.07
CA GLY A 89 -8.37 1.67 -9.33
C GLY A 89 -6.96 1.72 -9.91
N GLU A 90 -6.83 1.18 -11.12
CA GLU A 90 -5.58 1.14 -11.87
C GLU A 90 -5.24 2.52 -12.50
N GLY A 91 -3.94 2.77 -12.75
CA GLY A 91 -3.46 3.95 -13.50
C GLY A 91 -2.96 5.09 -12.62
N ASP A 92 -2.76 6.26 -13.24
CA ASP A 92 -2.21 7.48 -12.62
C ASP A 92 -0.89 7.27 -11.85
N TYR A 93 -0.02 6.38 -12.34
CA TYR A 93 1.22 6.00 -11.67
C TYR A 93 2.18 7.18 -11.50
N GLU A 94 2.40 7.97 -12.56
CA GLU A 94 3.25 9.18 -12.50
C GLU A 94 2.73 10.19 -11.47
N ARG A 95 1.40 10.36 -11.39
CA ARG A 95 0.79 11.25 -10.41
C ARG A 95 0.92 10.71 -8.99
N THR A 96 0.79 9.40 -8.82
CA THR A 96 0.97 8.73 -7.53
C THR A 96 2.42 8.88 -7.08
N GLU A 97 3.38 8.66 -7.97
CA GLU A 97 4.80 8.81 -7.69
C GLU A 97 5.19 10.26 -7.37
N ALA A 98 4.68 11.24 -8.12
CA ALA A 98 4.89 12.65 -7.80
C ALA A 98 4.36 13.00 -6.39
N ALA A 99 3.23 12.40 -5.97
CA ALA A 99 2.70 12.58 -4.63
C ALA A 99 3.59 11.89 -3.56
N ILE A 100 4.16 10.72 -3.85
CA ILE A 100 5.14 10.05 -2.98
C ILE A 100 6.35 10.97 -2.78
N GLN A 101 6.94 11.48 -3.86
CA GLN A 101 8.10 12.37 -3.80
C GLN A 101 7.80 13.67 -3.05
N PHE A 102 6.61 14.23 -3.25
CA PHE A 102 6.17 15.42 -2.52
C PHE A 102 6.12 15.18 -1.01
N LEU A 103 5.52 14.07 -0.55
CA LEU A 103 5.41 13.75 0.87
C LEU A 103 6.76 13.38 1.51
N MET A 104 7.63 12.68 0.78
CA MET A 104 8.98 12.39 1.28
C MET A 104 9.81 13.67 1.50
N ALA A 105 9.58 14.70 0.68
CA ALA A 105 10.27 15.98 0.80
C ALA A 105 9.71 16.88 1.90
N GLU A 106 8.57 16.54 2.53
CA GLU A 106 8.06 17.27 3.69
C GLU A 106 9.05 17.18 4.86
N PRO A 107 9.24 18.28 5.61
CA PRO A 107 10.13 18.28 6.78
C PRO A 107 9.63 17.27 7.82
N GLU A 108 10.57 16.77 8.64
CA GLU A 108 10.20 15.98 9.81
C GLU A 108 9.21 16.75 10.69
N PRO A 109 8.19 16.07 11.25
CA PRO A 109 7.32 16.70 12.22
C PRO A 109 8.14 17.18 13.40
N ALA A 110 7.74 18.33 13.96
CA ALA A 110 8.34 18.80 15.20
C ALA A 110 8.15 17.72 16.28
N PRO A 111 9.15 17.47 17.15
CA PRO A 111 9.01 16.52 18.24
C PRO A 111 7.78 16.90 19.06
N GLU A 112 6.91 15.93 19.32
CA GLU A 112 5.74 16.12 20.16
C GLU A 112 6.21 16.65 21.52
N ALA A 113 5.67 17.79 21.95
CA ALA A 113 5.93 18.31 23.28
C ALA A 113 5.20 17.41 24.28
N GLU A 114 5.97 16.63 25.05
CA GLU A 114 5.50 15.82 26.19
C GLU A 114 4.82 16.68 27.27
#